data_AF-A0A183FHT6-F1
#
_entry.id   AF-A0A183FHT6-F1
#
_cell.length_a   1.000
_cell.length_b   1.000
_cell.length_c   1.000
_cell.angle_alpha   90.00
_cell.angle_beta   90.00
_cell.angle_gamma   90.00
#
_symmetry.space_group_name_H-M   'P 1'
#
loop_
_entity.id
_entity.type
_entity.pdbx_description
1 polymer ?
#
loop_
_entity_poly.entity_id
_entity_poly.type
_entity_poly.pdbx_seq_one_letter_code
_entity_poly.pdbx_strand_id
1 'polypeptide(L)'
;MLLVDTFTEVEHNAVKNGLKMLVKLFSDYPEYKQIWPQFRAIPDSSLMNAIQLRRHASVYMCGLGAIIHSMKHENDLAVQINRIAKAHIKWNVHRMHIHMLEPVLGIVKECNEGYNDEIKEAWTTLYHIIADLIEIYRYKK
;
A
#
# COMPACT_ATOMS: atom_id res chain seq x y z
N MET A 1 18.36 6.68 0.40
CA MET A 1 17.88 5.84 -0.72
C MET A 1 16.51 6.38 -1.05
N LEU A 2 16.27 6.81 -2.29
CA LEU A 2 15.12 7.66 -2.64
C LEU A 2 13.78 7.20 -2.04
N LEU A 3 13.48 5.90 -2.10
CA LEU A 3 12.27 5.32 -1.49
C LEU A 3 12.26 5.40 0.04
N VAL A 4 13.38 5.12 0.73
CA VAL A 4 13.46 5.29 2.20
C VAL A 4 13.29 6.75 2.57
N ASP A 5 13.99 7.65 1.88
CA ASP A 5 14.05 9.06 2.23
C ASP A 5 12.65 9.69 2.05
N THR A 6 12.00 9.43 0.91
CA THR A 6 10.64 9.96 0.65
C THR A 6 9.54 9.27 1.46
N PHE A 7 9.72 7.99 1.83
CA PHE A 7 8.79 7.30 2.71
C PHE A 7 8.89 7.76 4.17
N THR A 8 10.08 8.16 4.63
CA THR A 8 10.27 8.75 5.97
C THR A 8 9.34 9.95 6.17
N GLU A 9 9.23 10.82 5.16
CA GLU A 9 8.29 11.95 5.20
C GLU A 9 6.82 11.52 5.25
N VAL A 10 6.47 10.45 4.55
CA VAL A 10 5.12 9.87 4.59
C VAL A 10 4.84 9.24 5.96
N GLU A 11 5.82 8.63 6.61
CA GLU A 11 5.69 7.94 7.89
C GLU A 11 5.49 8.87 9.08
N HIS A 12 5.92 10.14 8.99
CA HIS A 12 5.67 11.15 10.04
C HIS A 12 4.21 11.20 10.49
N ASN A 13 3.27 10.97 9.56
CA ASN A 13 1.84 10.87 9.84
C ASN A 13 1.23 9.56 9.31
N ALA A 14 1.95 8.44 9.49
CA ALA A 14 1.67 7.15 8.84
C ALA A 14 0.19 6.78 8.81
N VAL A 15 -0.48 6.67 9.97
CA VAL A 15 -1.88 6.22 10.03
C VAL A 15 -2.83 7.18 9.31
N LYS A 16 -2.61 8.49 9.44
CA LYS A 16 -3.44 9.52 8.78
C LYS A 16 -3.24 9.47 7.26
N ASN A 17 -2.00 9.29 6.82
CA ASN A 17 -1.63 9.19 5.42
C ASN A 17 -2.18 7.91 4.79
N GLY A 18 -2.02 6.76 5.46
CA GLY A 18 -2.62 5.50 5.03
C GLY A 18 -4.15 5.55 4.99
N LEU A 19 -4.80 6.26 5.91
CA LEU A 19 -6.24 6.50 5.87
C LEU A 19 -6.65 7.28 4.61
N LYS A 20 -5.97 8.39 4.30
CA LYS A 20 -6.23 9.16 3.07
C LYS A 20 -6.07 8.31 1.82
N MET A 21 -4.99 7.52 1.75
CA MET A 21 -4.72 6.60 0.64
C MET A 21 -5.88 5.61 0.44
N LEU A 22 -6.30 4.92 1.50
CA LEU A 22 -7.35 3.90 1.43
C LEU A 22 -8.74 4.51 1.15
N VAL A 23 -9.05 5.68 1.72
CA VAL A 23 -10.29 6.40 1.42
C VAL A 23 -10.34 6.80 -0.05
N LYS A 24 -9.23 7.32 -0.59
CA LYS A 24 -9.14 7.67 -2.02
C LYS A 24 -9.29 6.42 -2.89
N LEU A 25 -8.63 5.31 -2.54
CA LEU A 25 -8.81 4.02 -3.23
C LEU A 25 -10.28 3.59 -3.26
N PHE A 26 -10.98 3.61 -2.12
CA PHE A 26 -12.38 3.18 -2.06
C PHE A 26 -13.34 4.17 -2.74
N SER A 27 -12.97 5.45 -2.82
CA SER A 27 -13.74 6.45 -3.57
C SER A 27 -13.63 6.22 -5.08
N ASP A 28 -12.44 5.88 -5.57
CA ASP A 28 -12.18 5.67 -7.00
C ASP A 28 -12.59 4.26 -7.45
N TYR A 29 -12.50 3.28 -6.54
CA TYR A 29 -12.77 1.86 -6.76
C TYR A 29 -13.61 1.27 -5.60
N PRO A 30 -14.91 1.58 -5.52
CA PRO A 30 -15.79 1.15 -4.43
C PRO A 30 -15.85 -0.38 -4.22
N GLU A 31 -15.58 -1.17 -5.26
CA GLU A 31 -15.54 -2.63 -5.21
C GLU A 31 -14.48 -3.17 -4.23
N TYR A 32 -13.40 -2.42 -3.97
CA TYR A 32 -12.35 -2.85 -3.04
C TYR A 32 -12.84 -2.99 -1.61
N LYS A 33 -13.86 -2.21 -1.24
CA LYS A 33 -14.51 -2.31 0.07
C LYS A 33 -15.17 -3.67 0.29
N GLN A 34 -15.52 -4.39 -0.79
CA GLN A 34 -16.16 -5.71 -0.71
C GLN A 34 -15.16 -6.84 -0.45
N ILE A 35 -13.86 -6.62 -0.68
CA ILE A 35 -12.80 -7.61 -0.44
C ILE A 35 -12.82 -8.05 1.03
N TRP A 36 -12.93 -7.09 1.94
CA TRP A 36 -12.83 -7.33 3.38
C TRP A 36 -14.20 -7.21 4.08
N PRO A 37 -14.72 -8.29 4.69
CA PRO A 37 -16.04 -8.31 5.32
C PRO A 37 -16.26 -7.18 6.34
N GLN A 38 -15.22 -6.80 7.09
CA GLN A 38 -15.31 -5.76 8.12
C GLN A 38 -15.58 -4.35 7.58
N PHE A 39 -15.43 -4.10 6.27
CA PHE A 39 -15.71 -2.79 5.67
C PHE A 39 -17.09 -2.71 5.00
N ARG A 40 -17.70 -3.84 4.64
CA ARG A 40 -18.91 -3.88 3.80
C ARG A 40 -20.09 -3.10 4.38
N ALA A 41 -20.27 -3.17 5.70
CA ALA A 41 -21.38 -2.52 6.42
C ALA A 41 -21.10 -1.05 6.78
N ILE A 42 -19.89 -0.54 6.58
CA ILE A 42 -19.52 0.82 6.97
C ILE A 42 -19.99 1.80 5.89
N PRO A 43 -20.83 2.80 6.15
CA PRO A 43 -21.19 3.79 5.12
C PRO A 43 -19.97 4.55 4.61
N ASP A 44 -19.96 4.94 3.33
CA ASP A 44 -18.80 5.61 2.73
C ASP A 44 -18.48 6.94 3.42
N SER A 45 -19.51 7.70 3.80
CA SER A 45 -19.40 8.93 4.59
C SER A 45 -18.77 8.74 5.97
N SER A 46 -18.74 7.50 6.48
CA SER A 46 -18.20 7.14 7.79
C SER A 46 -16.83 6.46 7.73
N LEU A 47 -16.35 6.10 6.54
CA LEU A 47 -15.10 5.33 6.36
C LEU A 47 -13.89 6.01 7.01
N MET A 48 -13.74 7.32 6.83
CA MET A 48 -12.60 8.08 7.35
C MET A 48 -12.49 8.02 8.88
N ASN A 49 -13.60 7.84 9.58
CA ASN A 49 -13.68 7.78 11.05
C ASN A 49 -13.78 6.35 11.59
N ALA A 50 -13.84 5.34 10.71
CA ALA A 50 -14.00 3.95 11.12
C ALA A 50 -12.72 3.39 11.75
N ILE A 51 -12.85 2.83 12.96
CA ILE A 51 -11.71 2.22 13.66
C ILE A 51 -11.13 1.04 12.88
N GLN A 52 -11.96 0.31 12.13
CA GLN A 52 -11.56 -0.79 11.26
C GLN A 52 -10.62 -0.29 10.17
N LEU A 53 -10.96 0.84 9.52
CA LEU A 53 -10.13 1.42 8.47
C LEU A 53 -8.85 2.00 9.04
N ARG A 54 -8.90 2.66 10.21
CA ARG A 54 -7.70 3.16 10.90
C ARG A 54 -6.71 2.05 11.24
N ARG A 55 -7.21 0.90 11.72
CA ARG A 55 -6.38 -0.28 11.99
C ARG A 55 -5.78 -0.83 10.69
N HIS A 56 -6.56 -0.88 9.62
CA HIS A 56 -6.08 -1.35 8.32
C HIS A 56 -5.02 -0.42 7.73
N ALA A 57 -5.21 0.91 7.84
CA ALA A 57 -4.20 1.90 7.47
C ALA A 57 -2.88 1.69 8.22
N SER A 58 -2.93 1.41 9.53
CA SER A 58 -1.74 1.08 10.30
C SER A 58 -1.03 -0.17 9.77
N VAL A 59 -1.77 -1.26 9.53
CA VAL A 59 -1.20 -2.52 9.00
C VAL A 59 -0.59 -2.30 7.62
N TYR A 60 -1.29 -1.56 6.76
CA TYR A 60 -0.83 -1.22 5.42
C TYR A 60 0.50 -0.44 5.45
N MET A 61 0.57 0.62 6.25
CA MET A 61 1.78 1.43 6.37
C MET A 61 2.95 0.64 6.96
N CYS A 62 2.72 -0.18 7.98
CA CYS A 62 3.75 -1.07 8.52
C CYS A 62 4.26 -2.07 7.48
N GLY A 63 3.37 -2.64 6.67
CA GLY A 63 3.75 -3.56 5.59
C GLY A 63 4.58 -2.89 4.49
N LEU A 64 4.15 -1.70 4.07
CA LEU A 64 4.87 -0.90 3.07
C LEU A 64 6.26 -0.51 3.58
N GLY A 65 6.37 -0.05 4.83
CA GLY A 65 7.64 0.29 5.45
C GLY A 65 8.55 -0.91 5.64
N ALA A 66 8.00 -2.07 6.01
CA ALA A 66 8.78 -3.30 6.11
C ALA A 66 9.43 -3.67 4.76
N ILE A 67 8.72 -3.53 3.63
CA ILE A 67 9.33 -3.72 2.30
C ILE A 67 10.44 -2.71 2.07
N ILE A 68 10.13 -1.41 2.17
CA ILE A 68 11.05 -0.32 1.83
C ILE A 68 12.34 -0.38 2.65
N HIS A 69 12.24 -0.62 3.95
CA HIS A 69 13.39 -0.73 4.84
C HIS A 69 14.21 -2.01 4.63
N SER A 70 13.57 -3.09 4.14
CA SER A 70 14.26 -4.36 3.83
C SER A 70 14.99 -4.38 2.49
N MET A 71 14.82 -3.39 1.62
CA MET A 71 15.36 -3.43 0.24
C MET A 71 16.88 -3.55 0.15
N LYS A 72 17.62 -3.16 1.20
CA LYS A 72 19.09 -3.31 1.25
C LYS A 72 19.54 -4.73 1.64
N HIS A 73 18.62 -5.57 2.10
CA HIS A 73 18.90 -6.90 2.62
C HIS A 73 18.00 -7.93 1.92
N GLU A 74 18.54 -8.58 0.89
CA GLU A 74 17.77 -9.48 0.01
C GLU A 74 16.96 -10.55 0.76
N ASN A 75 17.56 -11.17 1.79
CA ASN A 75 16.88 -12.17 2.62
C ASN A 75 15.67 -11.60 3.36
N ASP A 76 15.79 -10.40 3.92
CA ASP A 76 14.70 -9.74 4.64
C ASP A 76 13.61 -9.32 3.66
N LEU A 77 14.00 -8.79 2.50
CA LEU A 77 13.07 -8.42 1.44
C LEU A 77 12.25 -9.63 0.97
N ALA A 78 12.89 -10.77 0.72
CA ALA A 78 12.20 -12.01 0.35
C ALA A 78 11.19 -12.44 1.41
N VAL A 79 11.53 -12.31 2.71
CA VAL A 79 10.61 -12.61 3.82
C VAL A 79 9.40 -11.66 3.82
N GLN A 80 9.61 -10.35 3.66
CA GLN A 80 8.51 -9.38 3.68
C GLN A 80 7.61 -9.54 2.45
N ILE A 81 8.19 -9.73 1.26
CA ILE A 81 7.43 -9.98 0.04
C ILE A 81 6.57 -11.24 0.16
N ASN A 82 7.13 -12.35 0.68
CA ASN A 82 6.37 -13.59 0.86
C ASN A 82 5.18 -13.38 1.82
N ARG A 83 5.38 -12.65 2.93
CA ARG A 83 4.30 -12.32 3.87
C ARG A 83 3.19 -11.52 3.21
N ILE A 84 3.56 -10.50 2.43
CA ILE A 84 2.60 -9.62 1.75
C ILE A 84 1.88 -10.36 0.62
N ALA A 85 2.59 -11.15 -0.16
CA ALA A 85 1.99 -12.00 -1.18
C ALA A 85 0.95 -12.94 -0.58
N LYS A 86 1.28 -13.68 0.49
CA LYS A 86 0.33 -14.55 1.18
C LYS A 86 -0.91 -13.81 1.68
N ALA A 87 -0.75 -12.59 2.21
CA ALA A 87 -1.86 -11.77 2.67
C ALA A 87 -2.79 -11.35 1.51
N HIS A 88 -2.23 -10.94 0.37
CA HIS A 88 -3.00 -10.53 -0.81
C HIS A 88 -3.66 -11.72 -1.51
N ILE A 89 -2.97 -12.86 -1.61
CA ILE A 89 -3.49 -14.11 -2.17
C ILE A 89 -4.68 -14.61 -1.35
N LYS A 90 -4.60 -14.58 -0.01
CA LYS A 90 -5.69 -14.97 0.90
C LYS A 90 -7.00 -14.24 0.60
N TRP A 91 -6.92 -12.96 0.21
CA TRP A 91 -8.08 -12.12 -0.11
C TRP A 91 -8.37 -12.03 -1.61
N ASN A 92 -7.75 -12.91 -2.39
CA ASN A 92 -7.86 -12.96 -3.85
C ASN A 92 -7.56 -11.63 -4.56
N VAL A 93 -6.61 -10.85 -4.02
CA VAL A 93 -6.12 -9.64 -4.67
C VAL A 93 -5.10 -10.01 -5.73
N HIS A 94 -5.29 -9.49 -6.95
CA HIS A 94 -4.47 -9.79 -8.13
C HIS A 94 -3.65 -8.57 -8.52
N ARG A 95 -2.64 -8.76 -9.38
CA ARG A 95 -1.88 -7.67 -10.02
C ARG A 95 -2.77 -6.59 -10.61
N MET A 96 -3.82 -6.98 -11.32
CA MET A 96 -4.78 -6.05 -11.93
C MET A 96 -5.57 -5.25 -10.89
N HIS A 97 -5.57 -5.67 -9.64
CA HIS A 97 -6.22 -5.00 -8.51
C HIS A 97 -5.23 -4.15 -7.69
N ILE A 98 -4.15 -3.66 -8.29
CA ILE A 98 -3.21 -2.75 -7.61
C ILE A 98 -3.44 -1.33 -8.15
N HIS A 99 -4.63 -0.81 -7.86
CA HIS A 99 -4.97 0.60 -8.08
C HIS A 99 -4.46 1.51 -6.95
N MET A 100 -3.69 0.95 -6.01
CA MET A 100 -3.17 1.67 -4.85
C MET A 100 -2.06 2.67 -5.20
N LEU A 101 -1.48 2.58 -6.41
CA LEU A 101 -0.38 3.43 -6.83
C LEU A 101 -0.77 4.91 -6.88
N GLU A 102 -1.90 5.28 -7.49
CA GLU A 102 -2.27 6.71 -7.62
C GLU A 102 -2.48 7.41 -6.27
N PRO A 103 -3.25 6.84 -5.31
CA PRO A 103 -3.37 7.47 -4.00
C PRO A 103 -2.04 7.56 -3.25
N VAL A 104 -1.14 6.58 -3.44
CA VAL A 104 0.20 6.61 -2.84
C VAL A 104 1.03 7.74 -3.42
N LEU A 105 1.09 7.88 -4.74
CA LEU A 105 1.79 8.98 -5.40
C LEU A 105 1.22 10.35 -4.98
N GLY A 106 -0.10 10.44 -4.79
CA GLY A 106 -0.75 11.63 -4.25
C GLY A 106 -0.19 12.03 -2.88
N ILE A 107 -0.09 11.09 -1.94
CA ILE A 107 0.44 11.37 -0.60
C ILE A 107 1.95 11.59 -0.61
N VAL A 108 2.71 10.83 -1.40
CA VAL A 108 4.16 11.05 -1.54
C VAL A 108 4.41 12.47 -2.03
N LYS A 109 3.65 12.95 -3.02
CA LYS A 109 3.71 14.33 -3.50
C LYS A 109 3.30 15.36 -2.43
N GLU A 110 2.26 15.09 -1.65
CA GLU A 110 1.84 15.97 -0.54
C GLU A 110 2.91 16.08 0.56
N CYS A 111 3.64 15.00 0.84
CA CYS A 111 4.59 14.94 1.95
C CYS A 111 6.01 15.36 1.58
N ASN A 112 6.33 15.45 0.28
CA ASN A 112 7.70 15.70 -0.19
C ASN A 112 7.73 16.94 -1.09
N GLU A 113 8.26 18.06 -0.59
CA GLU A 113 8.36 19.33 -1.34
C GLU A 113 9.18 19.21 -2.64
N GLY A 114 10.15 18.27 -2.67
CA GLY A 114 10.99 17.97 -3.83
C GLY A 114 10.44 16.92 -4.79
N TYR A 115 9.14 16.60 -4.74
CA TYR A 115 8.53 15.59 -5.59
C TYR A 115 8.80 15.84 -7.08
N ASN A 116 9.41 14.86 -7.75
CA ASN A 116 9.80 14.93 -9.16
C ASN A 116 9.51 13.58 -9.88
N ASP A 117 9.85 13.51 -11.17
CA ASP A 117 9.59 12.31 -11.97
C ASP A 117 10.43 11.11 -11.52
N GLU A 118 11.63 11.30 -10.98
CA GLU A 118 12.46 10.23 -10.44
C GLU A 118 11.80 9.56 -9.21
N ILE A 119 11.24 10.38 -8.31
CA ILE A 119 10.47 9.90 -7.16
C ILE A 119 9.25 9.13 -7.65
N LYS A 120 8.50 9.70 -8.60
CA LYS A 120 7.33 9.04 -9.20
C LYS A 120 7.70 7.68 -9.80
N GLU A 121 8.79 7.61 -10.56
CA GLU A 121 9.25 6.40 -11.21
C GLU A 121 9.70 5.34 -10.20
N ALA A 122 10.43 5.73 -9.14
CA ALA A 122 10.85 4.82 -8.08
C ALA A 122 9.65 4.17 -7.36
N TRP A 123 8.64 4.97 -7.00
CA TRP A 123 7.40 4.49 -6.38
C TRP A 123 6.58 3.62 -7.34
N THR A 124 6.48 4.01 -8.61
CA THR A 124 5.79 3.22 -9.64
C THR A 124 6.45 1.85 -9.82
N THR A 125 7.77 1.83 -9.91
CA THR A 125 8.56 0.60 -10.05
C THR A 125 8.37 -0.32 -8.85
N LEU A 126 8.39 0.22 -7.62
CA LEU A 126 8.10 -0.55 -6.42
C LEU A 126 6.74 -1.25 -6.49
N TYR A 127 5.67 -0.52 -6.83
CA TYR A 127 4.33 -1.10 -6.89
C TYR A 127 4.18 -2.14 -8.00
N HIS A 128 4.82 -1.93 -9.16
CA HIS A 128 4.87 -2.95 -10.22
C HIS A 128 5.57 -4.22 -9.74
N ILE A 129 6.71 -4.10 -9.06
CA ILE A 129 7.44 -5.25 -8.51
C ILE A 129 6.59 -5.99 -7.47
N ILE A 130 5.95 -5.28 -6.54
CA ILE A 130 5.05 -5.90 -5.56
C ILE A 130 3.92 -6.65 -6.27
N ALA A 131 3.34 -6.04 -7.30
CA ALA A 131 2.25 -6.63 -8.08
C ALA A 131 2.67 -7.91 -8.81
N ASP A 132 3.82 -7.88 -9.48
CA ASP A 132 4.39 -9.04 -10.17
C ASP A 132 4.70 -10.16 -9.18
N LEU A 133 5.29 -9.82 -8.02
CA LEU A 133 5.62 -10.80 -6.99
C LEU A 133 4.37 -11.46 -6.39
N ILE A 134 3.28 -10.71 -6.15
CA ILE A 134 2.01 -11.30 -5.70
C ILE A 134 1.53 -12.38 -6.67
N GLU A 135 1.60 -12.14 -7.98
CA GLU A 135 1.21 -13.13 -9.00
C GLU A 135 2.20 -14.30 -9.06
N ILE A 136 3.51 -14.04 -9.04
CA ILE A 136 4.52 -15.11 -9.04
C ILE A 136 4.31 -16.07 -7.85
N TYR A 137 4.09 -15.51 -6.66
CA TYR A 137 3.85 -16.31 -5.44
C TYR A 137 2.50 -17.02 -5.44
N ARG A 138 1.51 -16.53 -6.20
CA ARG A 138 0.23 -17.21 -6.40
C ARG A 138 0.39 -18.52 -7.17
N TYR A 139 1.31 -18.58 -8.13
CA TYR A 139 1.56 -19.77 -8.95
C TYR A 139 2.70 -20.65 -8.44
N LYS A 140 3.48 -20.19 -7.46
CA LYS A 140 4.43 -21.05 -6.74
C LYS A 140 3.66 -22.06 -5.88
N LYS A 141 3.62 -23.30 -6.36
CA LYS A 141 3.15 -24.48 -5.61
C LYS A 141 4.08 -24.80 -4.45
#